data_AF-A0A1H7E0L2-F1
#
_entry.id   AF-A0A1H7E0L2-F1
#
_cell.length_a   1.000
_cell.length_b   1.000
_cell.length_c   1.000
_cell.angle_alpha   90.00
_cell.angle_beta   90.00
_cell.angle_gamma   90.00
#
_symmetry.space_group_name_H-M   'P 1'
#
loop_
_entity.id
_entity.type
_entity.pdbx_description
1 polymer ?
#
loop_
_entity_poly.entity_id
_entity_poly.type
_entity_poly.pdbx_seq_one_letter_code
_entity_poly.pdbx_strand_id
1 'polypeptide(L)' 'MSIQQDEFFAAFQALEAQRESHRNLMAQIAAGEPYDRQALKRELEELDVLYKVFQEKAKPFVH' A
#
# COMPACT_ATOMS: atom_id res chain seq x y z
N MET A 1 8.85 -22.77 1.69
CA MET A 1 8.51 -21.55 2.46
C MET A 1 7.38 -21.90 3.40
N SER A 2 7.27 -21.25 4.56
CA SER A 2 6.13 -21.47 5.46
C SER A 2 4.93 -20.64 4.98
N ILE A 3 3.71 -21.11 5.23
CA ILE A 3 2.47 -20.39 4.89
C ILE A 3 2.51 -18.95 5.46
N GLN A 4 3.04 -18.77 6.66
CA GLN A 4 3.17 -17.45 7.30
C GLN A 4 4.14 -16.51 6.55
N GLN A 5 5.23 -17.06 6.02
CA GLN A 5 6.19 -16.29 5.23
C GLN A 5 5.60 -15.88 3.88
N ASP A 6 4.86 -16.78 3.23
CA ASP A 6 4.17 -16.50 1.97
C ASP A 6 3.09 -15.41 2.16
N GLU A 7 2.29 -15.51 3.23
CA GLU A 7 1.29 -14.48 3.58
C GLU A 7 1.92 -13.11 3.85
N PHE A 8 3.07 -13.08 4.53
CA PHE A 8 3.81 -11.85 4.77
C PHE A 8 4.34 -11.24 3.47
N PHE A 9 4.95 -12.03 2.59
CA PHE A 9 5.43 -11.54 1.29
C PHE A 9 4.28 -11.04 0.41
N ALA A 10 3.14 -11.74 0.40
CA ALA A 10 1.96 -11.29 -0.33
C ALA A 10 1.45 -9.94 0.20
N ALA A 11 1.37 -9.76 1.52
CA ALA A 11 0.97 -8.49 2.13
C ALA A 11 1.97 -7.36 1.83
N PHE A 12 3.27 -7.66 1.84
CA PHE A 12 4.32 -6.71 1.46
C PHE A 12 4.21 -6.28 -0.01
N GLN A 13 4.06 -7.23 -0.93
CA GLN A 13 3.92 -6.94 -2.36
C GLN A 13 2.68 -6.11 -2.67
N ALA A 14 1.54 -6.42 -2.02
CA ALA A 14 0.32 -5.64 -2.18
C ALA A 14 0.50 -4.19 -1.70
N LEU A 15 1.14 -4.00 -0.54
CA LEU A 15 1.43 -2.67 0.00
C LEU A 15 2.38 -1.87 -0.90
N GLU A 16 3.43 -2.49 -1.44
CA GLU A 16 4.36 -1.80 -2.34
C GLU A 16 3.73 -1.43 -3.68
N ALA A 17 2.90 -2.30 -4.26
CA ALA A 17 2.15 -2.00 -5.47
C ALA A 17 1.22 -0.79 -5.28
N GLN A 18 0.51 -0.72 -4.14
CA GLN A 18 -0.34 0.43 -3.83
C GLN A 18 0.49 1.70 -3.62
N ARG A 19 1.65 1.61 -2.94
CA ARG A 19 2.54 2.77 -2.75
C ARG A 19 3.08 3.31 -4.06
N GLU A 20 3.35 2.45 -5.03
CA GLU A 20 3.77 2.86 -6.37
C GLU A 20 2.64 3.61 -7.08
N SER A 21 1.42 3.09 -7.04
CA SER A 21 0.23 3.79 -7.57
C SER A 21 0.06 5.18 -6.95
N HIS A 22 0.14 5.26 -5.63
CA HIS A 22 0.05 6.53 -4.90
C HIS A 22 1.18 7.51 -5.26
N ARG A 23 2.42 7.04 -5.40
CA ARG A 23 3.56 7.87 -5.83
C ARG A 23 3.34 8.45 -7.22
N ASN A 24 2.82 7.65 -8.16
CA ASN A 24 2.51 8.11 -9.50
C ASN A 24 1.43 9.19 -9.49
N LEU A 25 0.37 9.00 -8.69
CA LEU A 25 -0.67 10.01 -8.49
C LEU A 25 -0.09 11.29 -7.88
N MET A 26 0.76 11.20 -6.86
CA MET A 26 1.41 12.38 -6.26
C MET A 26 2.31 13.11 -7.26
N ALA A 27 3.01 12.39 -8.14
CA ALA A 27 3.84 12.98 -9.18
C ALA A 27 2.99 13.76 -10.20
N GLN A 28 1.84 13.21 -10.62
CA GLN A 28 0.89 13.90 -11.50
C GLN A 28 0.35 15.18 -10.85
N ILE A 29 -0.04 15.10 -9.57
CA ILE A 29 -0.51 16.27 -8.81
C ILE A 29 0.59 17.33 -8.70
N ALA A 30 1.83 16.92 -8.41
CA ALA A 30 2.97 17.82 -8.31
C ALA A 30 3.31 18.48 -9.66
N ALA A 31 3.06 17.80 -10.78
CA ALA A 31 3.18 18.34 -12.12
C ALA A 31 2.04 19.32 -12.50
N GLY A 32 1.03 19.49 -11.63
CA GLY A 32 -0.12 20.36 -11.86
C GLY A 32 -1.22 19.74 -12.71
N GLU A 33 -1.21 18.41 -12.88
CA GLU A 33 -2.27 17.71 -13.60
C GLU A 33 -3.59 17.75 -12.79
N PRO A 34 -4.74 17.90 -13.47
CA PRO A 34 -6.03 17.74 -12.83
C PRO A 34 -6.14 16.33 -12.25
N TYR A 35 -6.50 16.22 -10.97
CA TYR A 35 -6.69 14.95 -10.30
C TYR A 35 -8.07 14.87 -9.67
N ASP A 36 -8.58 13.64 -9.56
CA ASP A 36 -9.82 13.38 -8.83
C ASP A 36 -9.53 13.25 -7.33
N ARG A 37 -10.15 14.14 -6.54
CA ARG A 37 -10.06 14.12 -5.08
C ARG A 37 -10.66 12.85 -4.47
N GLN A 38 -11.70 12.28 -5.07
CA GLN A 38 -12.27 11.02 -4.59
C GLN A 38 -11.31 9.85 -4.86
N ALA A 39 -10.67 9.82 -6.03
CA ALA A 39 -9.64 8.84 -6.34
C ALA A 39 -8.46 8.92 -5.34
N LEU A 40 -7.97 10.14 -5.04
CA LEU A 40 -6.93 10.34 -4.04
C LEU A 40 -7.34 9.85 -2.64
N LYS A 41 -8.57 10.18 -2.22
CA LYS A 41 -9.08 9.73 -0.92
C LYS A 41 -9.14 8.20 -0.84
N ARG A 42 -9.63 7.55 -1.89
CA ARG A 42 -9.72 6.09 -1.98
C ARG A 42 -8.34 5.45 -1.94
N GLU A 43 -7.37 5.98 -2.68
CA GLU A 43 -5.96 5.56 -2.64
C GLU A 43 -5.36 5.58 -1.23
N LEU A 44 -5.63 6.66 -0.47
CA LEU A 44 -5.17 6.78 0.92
C LEU A 44 -5.85 5.79 1.86
N GLU A 45 -7.16 5.56 1.68
CA GLU A 45 -7.91 4.56 2.46
C GLU A 45 -7.41 3.13 2.17
N GLU A 46 -7.18 2.80 0.89
CA GLU A 46 -6.63 1.51 0.47
C GLU A 46 -5.21 1.30 1.02
N LEU A 47 -4.35 2.33 1.01
CA LEU A 47 -3.03 2.29 1.64
C LEU A 47 -3.09 2.00 3.14
N ASP A 48 -3.99 2.66 3.88
CA ASP A 48 -4.14 2.44 5.33
C ASP A 48 -4.59 1.00 5.63
N VAL A 49 -5.54 0.47 4.85
CA VAL A 49 -6.00 -0.92 4.97
C VAL A 49 -4.86 -1.90 4.72
N LEU A 50 -4.12 -1.74 3.62
CA LEU A 50 -3.00 -2.62 3.29
C LEU A 50 -1.86 -2.53 4.31
N TYR A 51 -1.60 -1.33 4.83
CA TYR A 51 -0.60 -1.13 5.87
C TYR A 51 -0.96 -1.87 7.16
N LYS A 52 -2.23 -1.83 7.59
CA LYS A 52 -2.70 -2.61 8.75
C LYS A 52 -2.55 -4.11 8.51
N VAL A 53 -2.91 -4.60 7.33
CA VAL A 53 -2.74 -6.03 6.97
C VAL A 53 -1.25 -6.42 7.03
N PHE A 54 -0.37 -5.60 6.44
CA PHE A 54 1.07 -5.82 6.51
C PHE A 54 1.57 -5.89 7.96
N GLN A 55 1.17 -4.94 8.82
CA GLN A 55 1.54 -4.95 10.24
C GLN A 55 1.10 -6.24 10.95
N GLU A 56 -0.14 -6.67 10.73
CA GLU A 56 -0.66 -7.92 11.30
C GLU A 56 0.14 -9.14 10.84
N LYS A 57 0.46 -9.22 9.54
CA LYS A 57 1.25 -10.32 8.97
C LYS A 57 2.72 -10.26 9.34
N ALA A 58 3.24 -9.09 9.71
CA ALA A 58 4.63 -8.90 10.15
C ALA A 58 4.86 -9.34 11.60
N LYS A 59 3.83 -9.36 12.47
CA LYS A 59 3.95 -9.69 13.90
C LYS A 59 4.81 -10.93 14.22
N PRO A 60 4.72 -12.06 13.48
CA PRO A 60 5.51 -13.25 13.77
C PRO A 60 7.02 -13.09 13.53
N PHE A 61 7.44 -12.06 12.78
CA PHE A 61 8.81 -11.84 12.33
C PHE A 61 9.50 -10.67 13.05
N VAL A 62 8.78 -9.94 13.90
CA VAL A 62 9.31 -8.83 14.69
C VAL A 62 9.47 -9.32 16.14
N HIS A 63 10.68 -9.16 16.70
CA HIS A 63 11.05 -9.60 18.05
C HIS A 63 11.43 -8.41 18.93
#